data_AF-A0A2D8BTV4-F1
#
_entry.id   AF-A0A2D8BTV4-F1
#
_cell.length_a   1.000
_cell.length_b   1.000
_cell.length_c   1.000
_cell.angle_alpha   90.00
_cell.angle_beta   90.00
_cell.angle_gamma   90.00
#
_symmetry.space_group_name_H-M   'P 1'
#
loop_
_entity.id
_entity.type
_entity.pdbx_description
1 polymer ?
#
loop_
_entity_poly.entity_id
_entity_poly.type
_entity_poly.pdbx_seq_one_letter_code
_entity_poly.pdbx_strand_id
1 'polypeptide(L)'
;MKFFDWLFGREEPGPAPKPKKMQRVALMPVPKWTHAGKKGKTIYCPHCKNSTHVYNFSWSALVCPSCKAEVNKYLWLLPKDV
;
A
#
# COMPACT_ATOMS: atom_id res chain seq x y z
N MET A 1 26.57 2.78 38.39
CA MET A 1 25.52 2.62 39.40
C MET A 1 24.16 2.94 38.77
N LYS A 2 23.25 1.96 38.64
CA LYS A 2 21.99 2.04 37.87
C LYS A 2 20.81 2.73 38.59
N PHE A 3 21.07 3.42 39.71
CA PHE A 3 20.04 4.04 40.55
C PHE A 3 19.67 5.46 40.11
N PHE A 4 20.64 6.23 39.60
CA PHE A 4 20.39 7.60 39.13
C PHE A 4 19.72 7.66 37.75
N ASP A 5 19.96 6.68 36.86
CA ASP A 5 19.30 6.60 35.55
C ASP A 5 17.79 6.31 35.64
N TRP A 6 17.36 5.59 36.68
CA TRP A 6 15.95 5.33 36.98
C TRP A 6 15.23 6.56 37.55
N LEU A 7 15.93 7.41 38.29
CA LEU A 7 15.36 8.61 38.93
C LEU A 7 15.18 9.79 37.96
N PHE A 8 15.98 9.87 36.89
CA PHE A 8 15.96 11.00 35.95
C PHE A 8 15.26 10.72 34.61
N GLY A 9 14.60 9.57 34.44
CA GLY A 9 13.70 9.34 33.31
C GLY A 9 14.31 9.69 31.94
N ARG A 10 15.56 9.29 31.69
CA ARG A 10 16.17 9.45 30.37
C ARG A 10 15.65 8.34 29.47
N GLU A 11 14.60 8.67 28.73
CA GLU A 11 14.15 7.88 27.60
C GLU A 11 15.23 7.96 26.52
N GLU A 12 15.90 6.84 26.25
CA GLU A 12 16.76 6.70 25.07
C GLU A 12 15.90 6.99 23.83
N PRO A 13 16.29 7.92 22.94
CA PRO A 13 15.53 8.16 21.72
C PRO A 13 15.47 6.85 20.93
N GLY A 14 14.28 6.25 20.87
CA GLY A 14 14.04 4.99 20.18
C GLY A 14 14.57 5.07 18.75
N PRO A 15 15.04 3.93 18.17
CA PRO A 15 15.66 3.93 16.87
C PRO A 15 14.73 4.59 15.85
N ALA A 16 15.20 5.67 15.23
CA ALA A 16 14.46 6.41 14.21
C ALA A 16 13.89 5.41 13.19
N PRO A 17 12.61 5.56 12.77
CA PRO A 17 12.02 4.67 11.79
C PRO A 17 12.87 4.73 10.53
N LYS A 18 13.59 3.64 10.23
CA LYS A 18 14.46 3.56 9.07
C LYS A 18 13.63 3.93 7.83
N PRO A 19 14.11 4.83 6.94
CA PRO A 19 13.38 5.17 5.74
C PRO A 19 13.15 3.88 4.95
N LYS A 20 11.88 3.53 4.74
CA LYS A 20 11.51 2.34 3.97
C LYS A 20 12.11 2.53 2.58
N LYS A 21 13.10 1.71 2.23
CA LYS A 21 13.76 1.76 0.92
C LYS A 21 12.66 1.65 -0.16
N MET A 22 12.56 2.65 -1.03
CA MET A 22 11.58 2.70 -2.11
C MET A 22 11.96 1.66 -3.16
N GLN A 23 11.40 0.46 -3.03
CA GLN A 23 11.65 -0.64 -3.96
C GLN A 23 10.94 -0.37 -5.29
N ARG A 24 11.57 -0.76 -6.41
CA ARG A 24 10.95 -0.71 -7.74
C ARG A 24 9.97 -1.87 -7.84
N VAL A 25 8.71 -1.59 -7.58
CA VAL A 25 7.65 -2.61 -7.60
C VAL A 25 7.18 -2.85 -9.02
N ALA A 26 7.18 -4.10 -9.46
CA ALA A 26 6.60 -4.48 -10.75
C ALA A 26 5.07 -4.38 -10.67
N LEU A 27 4.45 -3.75 -11.68
CA LEU A 27 3.00 -3.64 -11.78
C LEU A 27 2.47 -4.73 -12.70
N MET A 28 1.49 -5.51 -12.23
CA MET A 28 0.84 -6.56 -13.02
C MET A 28 -0.68 -6.36 -13.05
N PRO A 29 -1.38 -6.74 -14.13
CA PRO A 29 -2.84 -6.69 -14.18
C PRO A 29 -3.48 -7.55 -13.08
N VAL A 30 -4.65 -7.14 -12.57
CA VAL A 30 -5.42 -7.90 -11.58
C VAL A 30 -5.82 -9.27 -12.17
N PRO A 31 -5.37 -10.40 -11.59
CA PRO A 31 -5.79 -11.71 -12.06
C PRO A 31 -7.25 -12.04 -11.68
N LYS A 32 -7.84 -13.02 -12.38
CA LYS A 32 -9.21 -13.51 -12.12
C LYS A 32 -9.43 -13.90 -10.65
N TRP A 33 -8.45 -14.56 -10.06
CA TRP A 33 -8.51 -15.13 -8.71
C TRP A 33 -7.85 -14.22 -7.66
N THR A 34 -8.16 -12.92 -7.70
CA THR A 34 -7.60 -11.95 -6.74
C THR A 34 -8.50 -11.79 -5.52
N HIS A 35 -7.93 -11.99 -4.33
CA HIS A 35 -8.56 -11.65 -3.05
C HIS A 35 -7.89 -10.43 -2.41
N ALA A 36 -8.72 -9.57 -1.82
CA ALA A 36 -8.28 -8.56 -0.88
C ALA A 36 -8.27 -9.19 0.51
N GLY A 37 -7.15 -9.07 1.24
CA GLY A 37 -7.13 -9.43 2.65
C GLY A 37 -7.93 -8.42 3.49
N LYS A 38 -8.02 -8.63 4.82
CA LYS A 38 -8.72 -7.71 5.73
C LYS A 38 -8.22 -6.25 5.65
N LYS A 39 -6.94 -6.07 5.32
CA LYS A 39 -6.30 -4.75 5.18
C LYS A 39 -6.59 -4.09 3.83
N GLY A 40 -7.30 -4.75 2.91
CA GLY A 40 -7.44 -4.30 1.53
C GLY A 40 -6.16 -4.51 0.70
N LYS A 41 -6.16 -3.93 -0.50
CA LYS A 41 -5.00 -3.85 -1.40
C LYS A 41 -4.98 -2.51 -2.10
N THR A 42 -3.78 -2.01 -2.36
CA THR A 42 -3.56 -0.86 -3.23
C THR A 42 -3.51 -1.32 -4.68
N ILE A 43 -4.34 -0.74 -5.53
CA ILE A 43 -4.36 -0.91 -6.98
C ILE A 43 -3.94 0.40 -7.66
N TYR A 44 -3.47 0.32 -8.90
CA TYR A 44 -3.02 1.47 -9.68
C TYR A 44 -3.82 1.58 -10.97
N CYS A 45 -4.17 2.82 -11.31
CA CYS A 45 -4.88 3.12 -12.55
C CYS A 45 -3.95 2.96 -13.76
N PRO A 46 -4.37 2.28 -14.85
CA PRO A 46 -3.55 2.15 -16.05
C PRO A 46 -3.34 3.48 -16.80
N HIS A 47 -4.26 4.44 -16.66
CA HIS A 47 -4.19 5.74 -17.35
C HIS A 47 -3.31 6.76 -16.63
N CYS A 48 -3.56 6.98 -15.34
CA CYS A 48 -2.88 8.04 -14.57
C CYS A 48 -1.84 7.51 -13.56
N LYS A 49 -1.71 6.18 -13.40
CA LYS A 49 -0.80 5.53 -12.45
C LYS A 49 -1.00 5.94 -10.98
N ASN A 50 -2.09 6.64 -10.66
CA ASN A 50 -2.44 6.93 -9.27
C ASN A 50 -2.88 5.66 -8.55
N SER A 51 -2.50 5.58 -7.28
CA SER A 51 -2.90 4.51 -6.38
C SER A 51 -4.33 4.73 -5.87
N THR A 52 -5.09 3.66 -5.75
CA THR A 52 -6.40 3.62 -5.10
C THR A 52 -6.44 2.42 -4.18
N HIS A 53 -7.01 2.58 -2.99
CA HIS A 53 -7.08 1.50 -2.02
C HIS A 53 -8.46 0.83 -2.06
N VAL A 54 -8.50 -0.49 -2.23
CA VAL A 54 -9.74 -1.27 -2.31
C VAL A 54 -9.78 -2.35 -1.22
N TYR A 55 -10.94 -2.50 -0.57
CA TYR A 55 -11.13 -3.50 0.49
C TYR A 55 -11.68 -4.83 -0.02
N ASN A 56 -12.28 -4.86 -1.21
CA ASN A 56 -12.74 -6.07 -1.87
C ASN A 56 -12.58 -5.93 -3.39
N PHE A 57 -12.65 -7.07 -4.10
CA PHE A 57 -12.63 -7.15 -5.57
C PHE A 57 -14.00 -7.56 -6.15
N SER A 58 -15.10 -7.24 -5.45
CA SER A 58 -16.47 -7.61 -5.80
C SER A 58 -17.14 -6.59 -6.74
N TRP A 59 -16.40 -6.16 -7.78
CA TRP A 59 -16.83 -5.17 -8.76
C TRP A 59 -16.34 -5.57 -10.15
N SER A 60 -17.02 -5.10 -11.20
CA SER A 60 -16.70 -5.38 -12.61
C SER A 60 -15.82 -4.31 -13.23
N ALA A 61 -16.10 -3.04 -12.94
CA ALA A 61 -15.33 -1.87 -13.32
C ALA A 61 -15.28 -0.88 -12.16
N LEU A 62 -14.29 0.00 -12.17
CA LEU A 62 -14.12 1.05 -11.17
C LEU A 62 -13.70 2.35 -11.86
N VAL A 63 -14.33 3.45 -11.46
CA VAL A 63 -13.98 4.80 -11.91
C VAL A 63 -12.77 5.28 -11.12
N CYS A 64 -11.70 5.66 -11.82
CA CYS A 64 -10.51 6.20 -11.16
C CYS A 64 -10.85 7.52 -10.43
N PRO A 65 -10.58 7.65 -9.12
CA PRO A 65 -10.88 8.89 -8.38
C PRO A 65 -10.16 10.12 -8.93
N SER A 66 -8.95 9.93 -9.50
CA SER A 66 -8.09 11.00 -9.98
C SER A 66 -8.40 11.43 -11.42
N CYS A 67 -8.36 10.50 -12.39
CA CYS A 67 -8.56 10.84 -13.80
C CYS A 67 -9.99 10.64 -14.31
N LYS A 68 -10.90 10.13 -13.46
CA LYS A 68 -12.32 9.86 -13.78
C LYS A 68 -12.55 8.89 -14.93
N ALA A 69 -11.51 8.24 -15.45
CA ALA A 69 -11.64 7.17 -16.42
C ALA A 69 -12.32 5.95 -15.78
N GLU A 70 -13.29 5.38 -16.48
CA GLU A 70 -13.90 4.10 -16.13
C GLU A 70 -12.99 2.96 -16.62
N VAL A 71 -12.57 2.09 -15.72
CA VAL A 71 -11.60 1.03 -16.01
C VAL A 71 -12.13 -0.32 -15.53
N ASN A 72 -12.14 -1.30 -16.44
CA ASN A 72 -12.50 -2.68 -16.14
C ASN A 72 -11.54 -3.32 -15.13
N LYS A 73 -12.06 -4.19 -14.26
CA LYS A 73 -11.32 -4.84 -13.16
C LYS A 73 -9.97 -5.42 -13.55
N TYR A 74 -9.91 -6.18 -14.65
CA TYR A 74 -8.69 -6.87 -15.07
C TYR A 74 -7.65 -5.95 -15.70
N LEU A 75 -7.97 -4.67 -15.93
CA LEU A 75 -7.03 -3.66 -16.43
C LEU A 75 -6.39 -2.85 -15.29
N TRP A 76 -6.91 -2.95 -14.07
CA TRP A 76 -6.26 -2.37 -12.89
C TRP A 76 -4.95 -3.09 -12.61
N LEU A 77 -3.97 -2.34 -12.09
CA LEU A 77 -2.63 -2.84 -11.84
C LEU A 77 -2.42 -3.08 -10.34
N LEU A 78 -1.73 -4.16 -9.99
CA LEU A 78 -1.34 -4.51 -8.64
C LEU A 78 0.19 -4.44 -8.48
N PRO A 79 0.67 -3.97 -7.33
CA PRO A 79 2.06 -4.14 -6.96
C PRO A 79 2.33 -5.64 -6.76
N LYS A 80 3.30 -6.18 -7.47
CA LYS A 80 3.87 -7.49 -7.19
C LYS A 80 5.14 -7.27 -6.38
N ASP A 81 5.09 -7.59 -5.09
CA ASP A 81 6.29 -7.73 -4.28
C ASP A 81 7.06 -8.94 -4.85
N VAL A 82 8.26 -8.69 -5.38
CA VAL A 82 9.20 -9.72 -5.86
C VAL A 82 10.18 -10.02 -4.74
#